data_AF-A0A9P7TYG2-F1
#
_entry.id   AF-A0A9P7TYG2-F1
#
_cell.length_a   1.000
_cell.length_b   1.000
_cell.length_c   1.000
_cell.angle_alpha   90.00
_cell.angle_beta   90.00
_cell.angle_gamma   90.00
#
_symmetry.space_group_name_H-M   'P 1'
#
loop_
_entity.id
_entity.type
_entity.pdbx_description
1 polymer ?
#
loop_
_entity_poly.entity_id
_entity_poly.type
_entity_poly.pdbx_seq_one_letter_code
_entity_poly.pdbx_strand_id
1 'polypeptide(L)'
;MTASEKRELERNIDRVIRAYTTSEDKYTGEEDDFFRPKLQTFQEKCTRWEIPEDTMPKKISLMLTGKAAKYYTGTIAPNRPGINDMIAQIQAHFKTEANYELFTGQ
;
A
#
# COMPACT_ATOMS: atom_id res chain seq x y z
N MET A 1 21.27 -13.54 -2.43
CA MET A 1 21.05 -12.35 -3.28
C MET A 1 22.40 -11.81 -3.73
N THR A 2 22.67 -11.89 -5.02
CA THR A 2 23.86 -11.38 -5.71
C THR A 2 23.75 -9.86 -5.93
N ALA A 3 24.86 -9.22 -6.29
CA ALA A 3 24.88 -7.79 -6.62
C ALA A 3 23.97 -7.45 -7.82
N SER A 4 23.82 -8.39 -8.76
CA SER A 4 22.94 -8.25 -9.93
C SER A 4 21.46 -8.29 -9.54
N GLU A 5 21.05 -9.25 -8.71
CA GLU A 5 19.69 -9.34 -8.17
C GLU A 5 19.32 -8.10 -7.35
N LYS A 6 20.26 -7.58 -6.54
CA LYS A 6 20.05 -6.35 -5.77
C LYS A 6 19.78 -5.14 -6.68
N ARG A 7 20.57 -4.97 -7.75
CA ARG A 7 20.39 -3.86 -8.72
C ARG A 7 19.08 -3.99 -9.51
N GLU A 8 18.65 -5.21 -9.79
CA GLU A 8 17.37 -5.46 -10.45
C GLU A 8 16.20 -5.11 -9.54
N LEU A 9 16.26 -5.54 -8.27
CA LEU A 9 15.29 -5.15 -7.26
C LEU A 9 15.21 -3.62 -7.15
N GLU A 10 16.34 -2.92 -6.99
CA GLU A 10 16.35 -1.45 -6.93
C GLU A 10 15.68 -0.78 -8.15
N ARG A 11 15.88 -1.32 -9.36
CA ARG A 11 15.22 -0.83 -10.58
C ARG A 11 13.72 -1.11 -10.61
N ASN A 12 13.29 -2.29 -10.16
CA ASN A 12 11.86 -2.62 -10.05
C ASN A 12 11.17 -1.72 -9.01
N ILE A 13 11.87 -1.42 -7.90
CA ILE A 13 11.39 -0.47 -6.90
C ILE A 13 11.19 0.93 -7.50
N ASP A 14 12.17 1.45 -8.26
CA ASP A 14 12.07 2.76 -8.92
C ASP A 14 10.88 2.81 -9.91
N ARG A 15 10.65 1.74 -10.67
CA ARG A 15 9.50 1.62 -11.58
C ARG A 15 8.17 1.71 -10.85
N VAL A 16 8.03 1.06 -9.70
CA VAL A 16 6.81 1.14 -8.88
C VAL A 16 6.62 2.54 -8.31
N ILE A 17 7.69 3.17 -7.81
CA ILE A 17 7.63 4.55 -7.31
C ILE A 17 7.15 5.50 -8.42
N ARG A 18 7.69 5.35 -9.64
CA ARG A 18 7.25 6.15 -10.80
C ARG A 18 5.81 5.86 -11.21
N ALA A 19 5.37 4.60 -11.14
CA ALA A 19 3.99 4.21 -11.42
C ALA A 19 2.98 4.77 -10.38
N TYR A 20 3.47 5.22 -9.22
CA TYR A 20 2.73 5.90 -8.17
C TYR A 20 2.99 7.42 -8.12
N THR A 21 3.51 8.02 -9.21
CA THR A 21 3.68 9.48 -9.27
C THR A 21 2.33 10.20 -9.41
N THR A 22 1.35 9.57 -10.07
CA THR A 22 -0.01 10.08 -10.25
C THR A 22 -0.85 9.84 -8.99
N SER A 23 -1.50 10.90 -8.50
CA SER A 23 -2.26 10.89 -7.23
C SER A 23 -3.52 10.03 -7.27
N GLU A 24 -4.07 9.73 -8.46
CA GLU A 24 -5.33 9.01 -8.60
C GLU A 24 -5.29 7.58 -8.07
N ASP A 25 -4.13 6.93 -8.05
CA ASP A 25 -3.95 5.58 -7.51
C ASP A 25 -3.65 5.56 -6.00
N LYS A 26 -3.53 6.74 -5.37
CA LYS A 26 -3.19 6.85 -3.95
C LYS A 26 -4.44 6.96 -3.09
N TYR A 27 -4.37 6.33 -1.93
CA TYR A 27 -5.35 6.44 -0.87
C TYR A 27 -5.12 7.71 -0.04
N THR A 28 -6.10 8.61 -0.01
CA THR A 28 -6.04 9.89 0.70
C THR A 28 -6.48 9.77 2.16
N GLY A 29 -7.33 8.79 2.48
CA GLY A 29 -8.01 8.71 3.78
C GLY A 29 -9.19 9.67 3.89
N GLU A 30 -9.77 10.11 2.78
CA GLU A 30 -11.05 10.84 2.75
C GLU A 30 -12.24 9.87 2.74
N GLU A 31 -13.42 10.34 3.14
CA GLU A 31 -14.62 9.50 3.35
C GLU A 31 -15.12 8.82 2.06
N ASP A 32 -15.01 9.50 0.92
CA ASP A 32 -15.38 8.97 -0.40
C ASP A 32 -14.24 8.20 -1.10
N ASP A 33 -13.06 8.09 -0.49
CA ASP A 33 -11.94 7.33 -1.04
C ASP A 33 -11.92 5.92 -0.44
N PHE A 34 -11.96 4.89 -1.29
CA PHE A 34 -12.08 3.51 -0.86
C PHE A 34 -10.72 2.82 -0.79
N PHE A 35 -10.33 2.33 0.40
CA PHE A 35 -9.00 1.76 0.60
C PHE A 35 -8.75 0.46 -0.18
N ARG A 36 -9.73 -0.45 -0.21
CA ARG A 36 -9.60 -1.77 -0.84
C ARG A 36 -9.24 -1.76 -2.32
N PRO A 37 -9.92 -1.01 -3.21
CA PRO A 37 -9.55 -0.95 -4.61
C PRO A 37 -8.13 -0.39 -4.80
N LYS A 38 -7.71 0.62 -4.00
CA LYS A 38 -6.33 1.14 -4.05
C LYS A 38 -5.31 0.09 -3.62
N LEU A 39 -5.64 -0.69 -2.59
CA LEU A 39 -4.80 -1.79 -2.09
C LEU A 39 -4.65 -2.89 -3.14
N GLN A 40 -5.74 -3.27 -3.82
CA GLN A 40 -5.72 -4.26 -4.90
C GLN A 40 -4.82 -3.78 -6.05
N THR A 41 -5.00 -2.55 -6.52
CA THR A 41 -4.13 -1.94 -7.55
C THR A 41 -2.66 -1.95 -7.12
N PHE A 42 -2.37 -1.67 -5.84
CA PHE A 42 -1.01 -1.72 -5.30
C PHE A 42 -0.41 -3.12 -5.33
N GLN A 43 -1.17 -4.14 -4.91
CA GLN A 43 -0.74 -5.52 -4.96
C GLN A 43 -0.52 -5.98 -6.40
N GLU A 44 -1.43 -5.67 -7.32
CA GLU A 44 -1.29 -6.01 -8.74
C GLU A 44 -0.05 -5.35 -9.37
N LYS A 45 0.20 -4.07 -9.07
CA LYS A 45 1.42 -3.38 -9.52
C LYS A 45 2.65 -4.05 -8.91
N CYS A 46 2.66 -4.35 -7.61
CA CYS A 46 3.80 -5.03 -6.98
C CYS A 46 4.08 -6.40 -7.62
N THR A 47 3.05 -7.20 -7.87
CA THR A 47 3.16 -8.50 -8.55
C THR A 47 3.68 -8.36 -9.97
N ARG A 48 3.15 -7.41 -10.75
CA ARG A 48 3.56 -7.15 -12.13
C ARG A 48 5.05 -6.80 -12.25
N TRP A 49 5.61 -6.16 -11.22
CA TRP A 49 7.02 -5.74 -11.18
C TRP A 49 7.88 -6.63 -10.28
N GLU A 50 7.39 -7.83 -9.93
CA GLU A 50 8.12 -8.84 -9.16
C GLU A 50 8.72 -8.28 -7.85
N ILE A 51 7.95 -7.41 -7.19
CA ILE A 51 8.34 -6.84 -5.90
C ILE A 51 8.16 -7.92 -4.83
N PRO A 52 9.21 -8.25 -4.06
CA PRO A 52 9.11 -9.26 -3.01
C PRO A 52 8.14 -8.82 -1.92
N GLU A 53 7.30 -9.75 -1.43
CA GLU A 53 6.32 -9.48 -0.39
C GLU A 53 6.94 -8.92 0.90
N ASP A 54 8.14 -9.39 1.26
CA ASP A 54 8.91 -8.93 2.40
C ASP A 54 9.26 -7.43 2.34
N THR A 55 9.23 -6.84 1.15
CA THR A 55 9.47 -5.40 0.96
C THR A 55 8.20 -4.56 1.00
N MET A 56 7.01 -5.17 1.00
CA MET A 56 5.73 -4.46 1.04
C MET A 56 5.54 -3.58 2.28
N PRO A 57 5.94 -3.98 3.51
CA PRO A 57 5.85 -3.10 4.69
C PRO A 57 6.58 -1.76 4.49
N LYS A 58 7.68 -1.75 3.73
CA LYS A 58 8.45 -0.53 3.43
C LYS A 58 7.85 0.30 2.28
N LYS A 59 6.86 -0.24 1.59
CA LYS A 59 6.32 0.29 0.34
C LYS A 59 4.85 0.68 0.42
N ILE A 60 4.12 0.21 1.43
CA ILE A 60 2.71 0.57 1.60
C ILE A 60 2.53 2.09 1.68
N SER A 61 3.51 2.83 2.18
CA SER A 61 3.50 4.30 2.17
C SER A 61 3.42 4.93 0.78
N LEU A 62 3.82 4.22 -0.29
CA LEU A 62 3.77 4.72 -1.67
C LEU A 62 2.34 4.87 -2.19
N MET A 63 1.43 4.02 -1.71
CA MET A 63 0.01 4.10 -2.05
C MET A 63 -0.77 5.03 -1.12
N LEU A 64 -0.12 5.72 -0.18
CA LEU A 64 -0.79 6.62 0.76
C LEU A 64 -0.47 8.08 0.43
N THR A 65 -1.46 8.95 0.62
CA THR A 65 -1.32 10.41 0.53
C THR A 65 -2.23 11.08 1.56
N GLY A 66 -2.21 12.40 1.65
CA GLY A 66 -3.17 13.16 2.46
C GLY A 66 -3.20 12.76 3.94
N LYS A 67 -4.40 12.49 4.47
CA LYS A 67 -4.62 12.09 5.86
C LYS A 67 -4.05 10.70 6.14
N ALA A 68 -4.20 9.77 5.19
CA ALA A 68 -3.69 8.42 5.30
C ALA A 68 -2.16 8.37 5.43
N ALA A 69 -1.44 9.15 4.63
CA ALA A 69 0.01 9.26 4.75
C ALA A 69 0.44 9.81 6.11
N LYS A 70 -0.25 10.84 6.63
CA LYS A 70 0.05 11.43 7.95
C LYS A 70 -0.20 10.44 9.08
N TYR A 71 -1.29 9.68 9.03
CA TYR A 71 -1.58 8.64 10.02
C TYR A 71 -0.53 7.53 9.98
N TYR A 72 -0.16 7.07 8.78
CA TYR A 72 0.86 6.04 8.63
C TYR A 72 2.21 6.47 9.21
N THR A 73 2.70 7.67 8.87
CA THR A 73 4.01 8.13 9.34
C THR A 73 4.04 8.44 10.84
N GLY A 74 2.93 8.94 11.40
CA GLY A 74 2.84 9.31 12.81
C GLY A 74 2.56 8.13 13.75
N THR A 75 1.79 7.13 13.30
CA THR A 75 1.26 6.07 14.18
C THR A 75 1.80 4.69 13.84
N ILE A 76 1.83 4.34 12.55
CA ILE A 76 2.13 2.96 12.12
C ILE A 76 3.63 2.75 11.92
N ALA A 77 4.27 3.62 11.14
CA ALA A 77 5.68 3.50 10.77
C ALA A 77 6.65 3.39 11.96
N PRO A 78 6.46 4.11 13.09
CA PRO A 78 7.34 3.99 14.26
C PRO A 78 7.34 2.59 14.87
N ASN A 79 6.20 1.90 14.83
CA ASN A 79 6.02 0.59 15.45
C ASN A 79 6.45 -0.58 14.56
N ARG A 80 6.78 -0.31 13.28
CA ARG A 80 7.20 -1.28 12.26
C ARG A 80 6.39 -2.60 12.28
N PRO A 81 5.04 -2.55 12.28
CA PRO A 81 4.25 -3.77 12.27
C PRO A 81 4.36 -4.52 10.94
N GLY A 82 3.89 -5.76 10.88
CA GLY A 82 3.80 -6.50 9.62
C GLY A 82 2.78 -5.87 8.67
N ILE A 83 2.90 -6.16 7.36
CA ILE A 83 2.03 -5.57 6.32
C ILE A 83 0.53 -5.76 6.59
N ASN A 84 0.12 -6.94 7.06
CA ASN A 84 -1.28 -7.23 7.38
C ASN A 84 -1.81 -6.37 8.54
N ASP A 85 -0.96 -6.11 9.53
CA ASP A 85 -1.31 -5.27 10.67
C ASP A 85 -1.35 -3.79 10.27
N MET A 86 -0.43 -3.33 9.41
CA MET A 86 -0.51 -2.01 8.79
C MET A 86 -1.84 -1.79 8.05
N ILE A 87 -2.24 -2.76 7.22
CA ILE A 87 -3.50 -2.75 6.47
C ILE A 87 -4.69 -2.65 7.42
N ALA A 88 -4.73 -3.51 8.45
CA ALA A 88 -5.80 -3.52 9.44
C ALA A 88 -5.91 -2.19 10.21
N GLN A 89 -4.78 -1.62 10.62
CA GLN A 89 -4.75 -0.33 11.32
C GLN A 89 -5.24 0.82 10.43
N ILE A 90 -4.82 0.89 9.17
CA ILE A 90 -5.29 1.91 8.21
C ILE A 90 -6.80 1.77 8.01
N GLN A 91 -7.29 0.55 7.78
CA GLN A 91 -8.73 0.28 7.60
C GLN A 91 -9.55 0.66 8.83
N ALA A 92 -9.08 0.30 10.02
CA ALA A 92 -9.76 0.61 11.28
C ALA A 92 -9.78 2.11 11.58
N HIS A 93 -8.71 2.84 11.24
CA HIS A 93 -8.59 4.27 11.53
C HIS A 93 -9.48 5.13 10.62
N PHE A 94 -9.51 4.84 9.32
CA PHE A 94 -10.27 5.63 8.36
C PHE A 94 -11.71 5.13 8.19
N LYS A 95 -12.13 4.08 8.91
CA LYS A 95 -13.47 3.48 8.91
C LYS A 95 -14.18 3.65 7.56
N THR A 96 -13.67 3.00 6.52
CA THR A 96 -14.46 2.81 5.30
C THR A 96 -15.40 1.63 5.55
N GLU A 97 -16.53 1.92 6.22
CA GLU A 97 -17.72 1.04 6.27
C GLU A 97 -18.39 1.00 4.89
N ALA A 98 -17.66 0.53 3.87
CA ALA A 98 -18.21 0.19 2.58
C ALA A 98 -18.00 -1.31 2.34
N ASN A 99 -18.89 -2.08 2.98
CA ASN A 99 -19.40 -3.39 2.57
C ASN A 99 -18.36 -4.42 2.08
N TYR A 100 -17.59 -4.99 3.00
CA TYR A 100 -17.02 -6.32 2.76
C TYR A 100 -18.11 -7.40 2.66
N GLU A 101 -19.27 -7.17 3.29
CA GLU A 101 -20.41 -8.10 3.28
C GLU A 101 -21.11 -8.22 1.90
N LEU A 102 -20.83 -7.35 0.93
CA LEU A 102 -21.33 -7.50 -0.45
C LEU A 102 -20.43 -8.37 -1.35
N PHE A 103 -19.19 -8.68 -0.94
CA PHE A 103 -18.24 -9.39 -1.80
C PHE A 103 -17.88 -10.81 -1.32
N THR A 104 -18.25 -11.19 -0.09
CA THR A 104 -18.06 -12.55 0.44
C THR A 104 -19.36 -13.37 0.46
N GLY A 105 -20.42 -12.87 -0.17
CA GLY A 105 -21.70 -13.58 -0.35
C GLY A 105 -21.76 -14.43 -1.63
N GLN A 106 -20.67 -15.11 -2.01
CA GLN A 106 -20.65 -16.16 -3.03
C GLN A 106 -19.93 -17.40 -2.52
#